data_AF-A0A2H0PBS9-F1
#
_entry.id   AF-A0A2H0PBS9-F1
#
_cell.length_a   1.000
_cell.length_b   1.000
_cell.length_c   1.000
_cell.angle_alpha   90.00
_cell.angle_beta   90.00
_cell.angle_gamma   90.00
#
_symmetry.space_group_name_H-M   'P 1'
#
loop_
_entity.id
_entity.type
_entity.pdbx_description
1 polymer ?
#
loop_
_entity_poly.entity_id
_entity_poly.type
_entity_poly.pdbx_seq_one_letter_code
_entity_poly.pdbx_strand_id
1 'polypeptide(L)'
;IHAGFDPGEGLEWQSASQLTSLRRLKDGRPWYEAYRERTLAVFGHWAKRKPVVRPNAVGLDTGCVYGGSLMALILPERVLISVPARRVYAEKKFWDEPALAEAP
;
A
#
# COMPACT_ATOMS: atom_id res chain seq x y z
N ILE A 1 0.78 -9.14 -3.72
CA ILE A 1 1.08 -8.49 -5.03
C ILE A 1 2.01 -7.29 -4.79
N HIS A 2 2.74 -6.80 -5.80
CA HIS A 2 3.60 -5.63 -5.59
C HIS A 2 2.77 -4.34 -5.45
N ALA A 3 1.85 -4.05 -6.38
CA ALA A 3 1.09 -2.80 -6.39
C ALA A 3 -0.42 -2.98 -6.20
N GLY A 4 -1.08 -3.56 -7.20
CA GLY A 4 -2.53 -3.58 -7.27
C GLY A 4 -3.00 -4.41 -8.45
N PHE A 5 -4.30 -4.56 -8.57
CA PHE A 5 -4.95 -5.28 -9.65
C PHE A 5 -6.36 -4.71 -9.84
N ASP A 6 -6.94 -4.86 -11.03
CA ASP A 6 -8.35 -4.51 -11.27
C ASP A 6 -9.25 -5.62 -10.70
N PRO A 7 -10.10 -5.36 -9.67
CA PRO A 7 -10.98 -6.38 -9.11
C PRO A 7 -12.05 -6.88 -10.09
N GLY A 8 -12.32 -6.16 -11.18
CA GLY A 8 -13.26 -6.57 -12.22
C GLY A 8 -12.72 -7.64 -13.17
N GLU A 9 -11.43 -7.97 -13.09
CA GLU A 9 -10.74 -8.94 -13.94
C GLU A 9 -10.06 -10.03 -13.09
N GLY A 10 -10.02 -11.27 -13.59
CA GLY A 10 -9.26 -12.35 -12.95
C GLY A 10 -7.76 -12.03 -12.90
N LEU A 11 -7.07 -12.42 -11.82
CA LEU A 11 -5.63 -12.13 -11.65
C LEU A 11 -4.77 -12.73 -12.76
N GLU A 12 -5.18 -13.86 -13.32
CA GLU A 12 -4.54 -14.54 -14.43
C GLU A 12 -4.60 -13.76 -15.75
N TRP A 13 -5.52 -12.80 -15.87
CA TRP A 13 -5.68 -11.95 -17.05
C TRP A 13 -4.93 -10.63 -16.94
N GLN A 14 -4.32 -10.35 -15.78
CA GLN A 14 -3.65 -9.09 -15.55
C GLN A 14 -2.18 -9.15 -15.97
N SER A 15 -1.75 -8.14 -16.70
CA SER A 15 -0.35 -8.02 -17.11
C SER A 15 0.56 -7.81 -15.90
N ALA A 16 1.84 -8.22 -16.04
CA ALA A 16 2.85 -7.94 -15.04
C ALA A 16 2.94 -6.44 -14.71
N SER A 17 2.75 -5.56 -15.70
CA SER A 17 2.72 -4.12 -15.52
C SER A 17 1.58 -3.66 -14.59
N GLN A 18 0.36 -4.19 -14.78
CA GLN A 18 -0.75 -3.89 -13.88
C GLN A 18 -0.43 -4.32 -12.44
N LEU A 19 0.02 -5.57 -12.26
CA LEU A 19 0.36 -6.14 -10.94
C LEU A 19 1.48 -5.39 -10.21
N THR A 20 2.30 -4.63 -10.94
CA THR A 20 3.48 -3.90 -10.43
C THR A 20 3.35 -2.38 -10.45
N SER A 21 2.29 -1.81 -11.01
CA SER A 21 2.16 -0.34 -11.11
C SER A 21 0.77 0.22 -10.83
N LEU A 22 -0.28 -0.62 -10.78
CA LEU A 22 -1.64 -0.13 -10.61
C LEU A 22 -1.85 0.49 -9.22
N ARG A 23 -2.30 1.75 -9.22
CA ARG A 23 -2.71 2.49 -8.00
C ARG A 23 -4.21 2.75 -8.01
N ARG A 24 -4.72 3.27 -9.13
CA ARG A 24 -6.10 3.69 -9.34
C ARG A 24 -6.70 2.96 -10.53
N LEU A 25 -8.00 2.71 -10.48
CA LEU A 25 -8.78 2.20 -11.60
C LEU A 25 -9.02 3.31 -12.63
N LYS A 26 -9.63 2.95 -13.77
CA LYS A 26 -9.96 3.88 -14.85
C LYS A 26 -10.86 5.05 -14.41
N ASP A 27 -11.69 4.83 -13.40
CA ASP A 27 -12.56 5.87 -12.81
C ASP A 27 -11.87 6.74 -11.74
N GLY A 28 -10.57 6.56 -11.54
CA GLY A 28 -9.75 7.34 -10.61
C GLY A 28 -9.79 6.87 -9.16
N ARG A 29 -10.62 5.90 -8.78
CA ARG A 29 -10.65 5.39 -7.41
C ARG A 29 -9.44 4.48 -7.13
N PRO A 30 -8.88 4.48 -5.91
CA PRO A 30 -7.92 3.46 -5.51
C PRO A 30 -8.45 2.04 -5.73
N TRP A 31 -7.65 1.15 -6.31
CA TRP A 31 -8.13 -0.20 -6.67
C TRP A 31 -8.71 -0.98 -5.49
N TYR A 32 -8.09 -0.84 -4.30
CA TYR A 32 -8.51 -1.52 -3.07
C TYR A 32 -9.85 -1.01 -2.52
N GLU A 33 -10.34 0.14 -2.97
CA GLU A 33 -11.69 0.62 -2.62
C GLU A 33 -12.79 -0.10 -3.39
N ALA A 34 -12.48 -0.58 -4.60
CA ALA A 34 -13.38 -1.41 -5.41
C ALA A 34 -13.27 -2.91 -5.08
N TYR A 35 -12.23 -3.33 -4.35
CA TYR A 35 -12.03 -4.73 -3.97
C TYR A 35 -13.06 -5.21 -2.93
N ARG A 36 -13.83 -6.25 -3.27
CA ARG A 36 -14.94 -6.78 -2.45
C ARG A 36 -14.77 -8.24 -2.02
N GLU A 37 -13.80 -8.95 -2.58
CA GLU A 37 -13.56 -10.36 -2.22
C GLU A 37 -13.07 -10.50 -0.78
N ARG A 38 -13.26 -11.70 -0.20
CA ARG A 38 -12.85 -12.01 1.18
C ARG A 38 -11.35 -12.29 1.32
N THR A 39 -10.69 -12.68 0.24
CA THR A 39 -9.26 -12.97 0.23
C THR A 39 -8.48 -11.73 0.62
N LEU A 40 -7.47 -11.89 1.48
CA LEU A 40 -6.63 -10.77 1.89
C LEU A 40 -5.63 -10.43 0.80
N ALA A 41 -5.69 -9.20 0.27
CA ALA A 41 -4.67 -8.66 -0.60
C ALA A 41 -3.65 -7.83 0.20
N VAL A 42 -2.40 -8.28 0.24
CA VAL A 42 -1.27 -7.51 0.81
C VAL A 42 -0.44 -6.93 -0.34
N PHE A 43 -0.16 -5.62 -0.26
CA PHE A 43 0.50 -4.86 -1.33
C PHE A 43 1.42 -3.74 -0.81
N GLY A 44 2.27 -3.23 -1.70
CA GLY A 44 3.15 -2.08 -1.49
C GLY A 44 3.04 -1.10 -2.65
N HIS A 45 4.18 -0.69 -3.21
CA HIS A 45 4.36 0.18 -4.40
C HIS A 45 3.88 1.63 -4.25
N TRP A 46 2.71 1.82 -3.64
CA TRP A 46 2.10 3.12 -3.44
C TRP A 46 2.47 3.65 -2.06
N ALA A 47 3.68 4.18 -1.95
CA ALA A 47 4.19 4.81 -0.73
C ALA A 47 3.25 5.91 -0.22
N LYS A 48 2.60 5.63 0.92
CA LYS A 48 1.69 6.52 1.65
C LYS A 48 2.24 6.83 3.05
N ARG A 49 1.76 7.90 3.69
CA ARG A 49 2.15 8.23 5.06
C ARG A 49 1.46 7.35 6.11
N LYS A 50 0.23 6.92 5.82
CA LYS A 50 -0.52 5.95 6.62
C LYS A 50 -0.67 4.65 5.84
N PRO A 51 -0.59 3.49 6.51
CA PRO A 51 -0.88 2.23 5.85
C PRO A 51 -2.36 2.18 5.45
N VAL A 52 -2.65 1.46 4.37
CA VAL A 52 -4.04 1.11 4.03
C VAL A 52 -4.41 -0.10 4.89
N VAL A 53 -5.44 0.01 5.72
CA VAL A 53 -5.90 -1.08 6.58
C VAL A 53 -7.40 -1.30 6.36
N ARG A 54 -7.74 -2.36 5.63
CA ARG A 54 -9.11 -2.80 5.35
C ARG A 54 -9.26 -4.29 5.68
N PRO A 55 -10.49 -4.81 5.86
CA PRO A 55 -10.70 -6.22 6.14
C PRO A 55 -10.09 -7.18 5.10
N ASN A 56 -10.03 -6.76 3.85
CA ASN A 56 -9.56 -7.55 2.71
C ASN A 56 -8.37 -6.93 1.96
N ALA A 57 -7.84 -5.78 2.39
CA ALA A 57 -6.73 -5.12 1.71
C ALA A 57 -5.80 -4.42 2.71
N VAL A 58 -4.51 -4.74 2.68
CA VAL A 58 -3.49 -4.13 3.54
C VAL A 58 -2.32 -3.62 2.69
N GLY A 59 -2.08 -2.31 2.75
CA GLY A 59 -0.98 -1.63 2.07
C GLY A 59 0.15 -1.31 3.06
N LEU A 60 1.33 -1.88 2.84
CA LEU A 60 2.47 -1.82 3.77
C LEU A 60 3.53 -0.77 3.40
N ASP A 61 3.44 -0.20 2.20
CA ASP A 61 4.42 0.80 1.75
C ASP A 61 4.17 2.13 2.45
N THR A 62 4.85 2.29 3.59
CA THR A 62 4.85 3.52 4.39
C THR A 62 6.03 4.43 4.07
N GLY A 63 6.63 4.26 2.90
CA GLY A 63 7.67 5.17 2.39
C GLY A 63 8.97 5.16 3.19
N CYS A 64 9.43 3.99 3.66
CA CYS A 64 10.67 3.84 4.43
C CYS A 64 11.86 4.62 3.83
N VAL A 65 12.10 4.47 2.53
CA VAL A 65 13.22 5.14 1.84
C VAL A 65 13.13 6.68 1.89
N TYR A 66 11.91 7.21 2.05
CA TYR A 66 11.61 8.64 2.12
C TYR A 66 11.59 9.17 3.56
N GLY A 67 12.05 8.41 4.55
CA GLY A 67 12.02 8.79 5.97
C GLY A 67 10.76 8.35 6.73
N GLY A 68 9.92 7.50 6.13
CA GLY A 68 8.79 6.88 6.81
C GLY A 68 9.21 5.67 7.66
N SER A 69 8.53 4.54 7.51
CA SER A 69 8.86 3.29 8.22
C SER A 69 8.92 2.09 7.29
N LEU A 70 9.64 1.04 7.69
CA LEU A 70 9.47 -0.30 7.11
C LEU A 70 8.41 -1.04 7.95
N MET A 71 7.35 -1.51 7.29
CA MET A 71 6.19 -2.11 7.95
C MET A 71 5.95 -3.56 7.51
N ALA A 72 5.50 -4.40 8.43
CA ALA A 72 5.12 -5.78 8.19
C ALA A 72 3.75 -6.10 8.83
N LEU A 73 3.04 -7.06 8.23
CA LEU A 73 1.80 -7.64 8.75
C LEU A 73 2.08 -9.06 9.25
N ILE A 74 1.77 -9.32 10.52
CA ILE A 74 1.85 -10.65 11.13
C ILE A 74 0.49 -11.34 10.99
N LEU A 75 0.48 -12.57 10.50
CA LEU A 75 -0.70 -13.42 10.36
C LEU A 75 -0.55 -14.67 11.24
N PRO A 76 -1.66 -15.24 11.77
CA PRO A 76 -3.06 -14.85 11.52
C PRO A 76 -3.58 -13.68 12.35
N GLU A 77 -2.83 -13.17 13.33
CA GLU A 77 -3.28 -12.18 14.32
C GLU A 77 -3.60 -10.79 13.73
N ARG A 78 -3.18 -10.53 12.48
CA ARG A 78 -3.34 -9.26 11.76
C ARG A 78 -2.74 -8.07 12.52
N VAL A 79 -1.58 -8.28 13.14
CA VAL A 79 -0.83 -7.23 13.84
C VAL A 79 0.11 -6.52 12.86
N LEU A 80 0.05 -5.19 12.83
CA LEU A 80 1.01 -4.37 12.09
C LEU A 80 2.16 -4.00 13.02
N ILE A 81 3.39 -4.30 12.57
CA ILE A 81 4.62 -3.85 13.22
C ILE A 81 5.41 -2.97 12.25
N SER A 82 6.16 -2.01 12.77
CA SER A 82 7.03 -1.19 11.95
C SER A 82 8.30 -0.78 12.67
N VAL A 83 9.32 -0.46 11.89
CA VAL A 83 10.56 0.18 12.36
C VAL A 83 10.74 1.49 11.61
N PRO A 84 11.08 2.61 12.29
CA PRO A 84 11.31 3.87 11.60
C PRO A 84 12.53 3.78 10.68
N ALA A 85 12.50 4.54 9.59
CA ALA A 85 13.67 4.72 8.74
C ALA A 85 14.79 5.39 9.54
N ARG A 86 16.03 4.93 9.38
CA ARG A 86 17.18 5.51 10.07
C ARG A 86 17.48 6.95 9.63
N ARG A 87 17.12 7.28 8.39
CA ARG A 87 17.26 8.59 7.76
C ARG A 87 16.41 8.64 6.50
N VAL A 88 16.29 9.82 5.91
CA VAL A 88 15.79 10.00 4.54
C VAL A 88 16.90 9.56 3.56
N TYR A 89 16.60 8.58 2.70
CA TYR A 89 17.52 8.09 1.67
C TYR A 89 17.18 8.64 0.28
N ALA A 90 15.93 9.05 0.06
CA ALA A 90 15.46 9.69 -1.16
C ALA A 90 14.41 10.75 -0.85
N GLU A 91 14.29 11.77 -1.69
CA GLU A 91 13.26 12.80 -1.56
C GLU A 91 11.95 12.37 -2.22
N LYS A 92 10.83 12.69 -1.58
CA LYS A 92 9.49 12.55 -2.17
C LYS A 92 8.83 13.92 -2.25
N LYS A 93 8.68 14.44 -3.47
CA LYS A 93 8.18 15.80 -3.74
C LYS A 93 6.71 15.99 -3.35
N PHE A 94 5.90 14.94 -3.47
CA PHE A 94 4.46 14.99 -3.24
C PHE A 94 4.00 13.81 -2.41
N TRP A 95 3.24 14.11 -1.36
CA TRP A 95 2.52 13.12 -0.56
C TRP A 95 1.03 13.25 -0.85
N ASP A 96 0.34 12.13 -1.02
CA ASP A 96 -1.11 12.11 -1.23
C ASP A 96 -1.88 12.57 0.03
N GLU A 97 -1.23 12.59 1.20
CA GLU A 97 -1.79 12.97 2.50
C GLU A 97 -0.79 13.81 3.30
N PRO A 98 -1.25 14.73 4.17
CA PRO A 98 -0.38 15.55 5.01
C PRO A 98 0.47 14.70 5.97
N ALA A 99 1.58 15.28 6.44
CA ALA A 99 2.46 14.62 7.40
C ALA A 99 1.71 14.08 8.61
N LEU A 100 2.08 12.87 9.05
CA LEU A 100 1.80 12.51 10.43
C LEU A 100 2.50 13.58 11.27
N ALA A 101 1.74 14.31 12.10
CA ALA A 101 2.34 15.05 13.19
C ALA A 101 3.18 14.04 13.98
N GLU A 102 4.39 14.44 14.37
CA GLU A 102 5.24 13.58 15.19
C GLU A 102 4.42 13.13 16.41
N ALA A 103 4.37 11.82 16.64
CA ALA A 103 3.79 11.32 17.88
C ALA A 103 4.60 11.90 19.04
N PRO A 104 3.96 12.39 20.12
CA PRO A 104 4.64 13.02 21.24
C PRO A 104 5.64 12.08 21.93
#